data_AF-A0A2E8V1V5-F1
#
_entry.id   AF-A0A2E8V1V5-F1
#
_cell.length_a   1.000
_cell.length_b   1.000
_cell.length_c   1.000
_cell.angle_alpha   90.00
_cell.angle_beta   90.00
_cell.angle_gamma   90.00
#
_symmetry.space_group_name_H-M   'P 1'
#
loop_
_entity.id
_entity.type
_entity.pdbx_description
1 polymer ?
#
loop_
_entity_poly.entity_id
_entity_poly.type
_entity_poly.pdbx_seq_one_letter_code
_entity_poly.pdbx_strand_id
1 'polypeptide(L)'
;MAESNNKAFSVTEWLVLAIVLFATISFQPEQDDLDKIEYKSTTITGVVELSTRSAMDALGLDDFKIGPLATVDLVSNPVVSKDCLDCQFPVSGINIQGSVVITELIDQDDRRGRVEAELNLTYLREINSQDLVFREWLIFDWDAGELSTHLEIHIIHDPPRWSPDTENHAAYIDLENGLKTRSGPEILIQTLSENKSSISGCLPDSFLCRASNPDVNMMSTSSNIEQQISINQPQTWNKFNISQTGETPNETLSIRDLFQLENEITQTESWCPSTDQPIVNSKSWEVSYSKTTISPLSSWLYALSIPTNSFTPSGEIWTEIEFDNFSCATLTDTNGNLNIGILFS
;
A
#
# COMPACT_ATOMS: atom_id res chain seq x y z
N MET A 1 35.56 7.49 12.13
CA MET A 1 35.30 7.90 10.74
C MET A 1 34.96 6.64 9.96
N ALA A 2 33.68 6.24 10.07
CA ALA A 2 32.96 5.22 9.32
C ALA A 2 31.70 4.93 10.15
N GLU A 3 30.70 5.79 10.01
CA GLU A 3 29.38 5.58 10.60
C GLU A 3 28.35 6.24 9.69
N SER A 4 27.17 5.62 9.58
CA SER A 4 26.03 5.99 8.73
C SER A 4 26.17 5.68 7.24
N ASN A 5 25.76 4.47 6.82
CA ASN A 5 25.21 4.23 5.47
C ASN A 5 24.25 3.02 5.38
N ASN A 6 23.74 2.48 6.50
CA ASN A 6 22.90 1.26 6.49
C ASN A 6 21.39 1.51 6.65
N LYS A 7 20.89 2.74 6.52
CA LYS A 7 19.44 3.06 6.62
C LYS A 7 18.71 3.21 5.28
N ALA A 8 19.39 2.98 4.16
CA ALA A 8 18.91 3.38 2.83
C ALA A 8 18.04 2.35 2.06
N PHE A 9 17.56 1.26 2.69
CA PHE A 9 16.84 0.20 1.96
C PHE A 9 15.47 -0.23 2.51
N SER A 10 15.01 0.28 3.65
CA SER A 10 13.89 -0.37 4.36
C SER A 10 12.48 -0.09 3.81
N VAL A 11 12.17 1.07 3.20
CA VAL A 11 10.76 1.52 3.08
C VAL A 11 10.10 1.26 1.71
N THR A 12 10.89 1.21 0.63
CA THR A 12 10.42 0.59 -0.63
C THR A 12 9.99 -0.86 -0.37
N GLU A 13 10.62 -1.53 0.60
CA GLU A 13 10.30 -2.88 1.04
C GLU A 13 9.02 -2.96 1.89
N TRP A 14 8.78 -1.99 2.79
CA TRP A 14 7.50 -1.84 3.53
C TRP A 14 6.31 -1.73 2.59
N LEU A 15 6.40 -0.82 1.62
CA LEU A 15 5.39 -0.69 0.58
C LEU A 15 5.24 -2.01 -0.17
N VAL A 16 6.36 -2.63 -0.59
CA VAL A 16 6.41 -3.91 -1.31
C VAL A 16 5.79 -5.08 -0.53
N LEU A 17 6.03 -5.25 0.76
CA LEU A 17 5.46 -6.36 1.53
C LEU A 17 4.00 -6.11 1.90
N ALA A 18 3.64 -4.88 2.27
CA ALA A 18 2.26 -4.48 2.39
C ALA A 18 1.55 -4.83 1.08
N ILE A 19 2.10 -4.41 -0.06
CA ILE A 19 1.62 -4.81 -1.40
C ILE A 19 1.64 -6.32 -1.60
N VAL A 20 2.61 -7.10 -1.12
CA VAL A 20 2.64 -8.57 -1.25
C VAL A 20 1.55 -9.24 -0.42
N LEU A 21 1.27 -8.79 0.81
CA LEU A 21 0.14 -9.27 1.62
C LEU A 21 -1.19 -8.85 0.97
N PHE A 22 -1.23 -7.62 0.43
CA PHE A 22 -2.21 -7.12 -0.54
C PHE A 22 -1.94 -7.60 -1.95
N ALA A 23 -1.27 -8.74 -2.15
CA ALA A 23 -1.14 -9.39 -3.46
C ALA A 23 -1.69 -10.82 -3.47
N THR A 24 -2.55 -11.12 -2.48
CA THR A 24 -3.21 -12.40 -2.20
C THR A 24 -4.78 -12.38 -2.26
N ILE A 25 -5.41 -11.20 -2.41
CA ILE A 25 -6.81 -10.90 -2.10
C ILE A 25 -7.55 -9.85 -2.98
N SER A 26 -8.29 -10.25 -4.01
CA SER A 26 -9.55 -9.62 -4.48
C SER A 26 -9.93 -10.20 -5.85
N PHE A 27 -11.22 -10.36 -6.10
CA PHE A 27 -11.77 -10.91 -7.34
C PHE A 27 -13.00 -10.07 -7.65
N GLN A 28 -12.97 -9.33 -8.76
CA GLN A 28 -14.14 -8.67 -9.32
C GLN A 28 -14.49 -9.37 -10.63
N PRO A 29 -15.62 -10.09 -10.72
CA PRO A 29 -16.11 -10.57 -12.01
C PRO A 29 -16.74 -9.42 -12.80
N GLU A 30 -16.57 -9.49 -14.12
CA GLU A 30 -17.21 -8.71 -15.16
C GLU A 30 -18.63 -8.23 -14.85
N GLN A 31 -18.87 -6.95 -15.13
CA GLN A 31 -20.20 -6.40 -15.31
C GLN A 31 -20.80 -6.93 -16.61
N ASP A 32 -21.84 -7.76 -16.51
CA ASP A 32 -22.80 -7.90 -17.59
C ASP A 32 -24.24 -7.96 -17.01
N ASP A 33 -25.06 -7.07 -17.57
CA ASP A 33 -26.51 -6.88 -17.49
C ASP A 33 -27.28 -7.00 -16.15
N LEU A 34 -27.95 -5.88 -15.81
CA LEU A 34 -29.19 -5.69 -15.04
C LEU A 34 -29.83 -6.92 -14.35
N ASP A 35 -29.16 -7.49 -13.36
CA ASP A 35 -29.77 -8.31 -12.31
C ASP A 35 -29.02 -8.07 -10.99
N LYS A 36 -29.71 -8.27 -9.84
CA LYS A 36 -29.28 -7.93 -8.48
C LYS A 36 -27.74 -7.89 -8.29
N ILE A 37 -27.20 -6.74 -7.91
CA ILE A 37 -25.77 -6.56 -7.62
C ILE A 37 -25.38 -7.52 -6.48
N GLU A 38 -24.76 -8.65 -6.81
CA GLU A 38 -24.16 -9.56 -5.85
C GLU A 38 -22.71 -9.15 -5.61
N TYR A 39 -22.42 -8.69 -4.40
CA TYR A 39 -21.06 -8.34 -4.00
C TYR A 39 -20.31 -9.60 -3.57
N LYS A 40 -18.99 -9.65 -3.74
CA LYS A 40 -18.17 -10.79 -3.32
C LYS A 40 -17.28 -10.44 -2.13
N SER A 41 -17.35 -11.23 -1.07
CA SER A 41 -16.40 -11.25 0.03
C SER A 41 -15.44 -12.41 -0.15
N THR A 42 -14.16 -12.21 0.12
CA THR A 42 -13.10 -13.21 -0.10
C THR A 42 -12.36 -13.48 1.20
N THR A 43 -12.29 -14.75 1.62
CA THR A 43 -11.47 -15.21 2.74
C THR A 43 -10.15 -15.77 2.23
N ILE A 44 -9.05 -15.41 2.88
CA ILE A 44 -7.69 -15.74 2.45
C ILE A 44 -6.91 -16.28 3.63
N THR A 45 -6.44 -17.50 3.44
CA THR A 45 -5.67 -18.22 4.44
C THR A 45 -4.42 -18.77 3.81
N GLY A 46 -3.29 -18.70 4.50
CA GLY A 46 -2.06 -19.30 4.00
C GLY A 46 -0.84 -18.91 4.79
N VAL A 47 0.31 -19.13 4.18
CA VAL A 47 1.62 -18.88 4.78
C VAL A 47 2.49 -18.10 3.82
N VAL A 48 3.20 -17.12 4.38
CA VAL A 48 4.27 -16.35 3.72
C VAL A 48 5.56 -16.58 4.51
N GLU A 49 6.57 -17.11 3.84
CA GLU A 49 7.95 -17.18 4.35
C GLU A 49 8.61 -15.82 4.12
N LEU A 50 9.05 -15.16 5.19
CA LEU A 50 9.75 -13.88 5.14
C LEU A 50 11.23 -14.10 4.76
N SER A 51 11.45 -14.58 3.53
CA SER A 51 12.75 -15.07 3.05
C SER A 51 13.74 -13.96 2.65
N THR A 52 13.30 -12.71 2.62
CA THR A 52 14.12 -11.55 2.25
C THR A 52 14.26 -10.56 3.39
N ARG A 53 15.37 -9.81 3.41
CA ARG A 53 15.56 -8.72 4.38
C ARG A 53 14.44 -7.69 4.24
N SER A 54 14.01 -7.46 3.01
CA SER A 54 12.83 -6.70 2.65
C SER A 54 11.60 -7.03 3.43
N ALA A 55 11.25 -8.31 3.44
CA ALA A 55 10.03 -8.75 4.07
C ALA A 55 10.10 -8.63 5.59
N MET A 56 11.29 -8.79 6.18
CA MET A 56 11.52 -8.62 7.60
C MET A 56 11.42 -7.15 8.03
N ASP A 57 12.17 -6.30 7.34
CA ASP A 57 12.23 -4.88 7.66
C ASP A 57 10.84 -4.27 7.51
N ALA A 58 10.08 -4.71 6.50
CA ALA A 58 8.70 -4.33 6.22
C ALA A 58 7.65 -4.67 7.30
N LEU A 59 8.02 -5.36 8.37
CA LEU A 59 7.14 -5.64 9.51
C LEU A 59 7.76 -5.14 10.82
N GLY A 60 8.83 -4.35 10.73
CA GLY A 60 9.58 -3.87 11.90
C GLY A 60 10.40 -4.98 12.55
N LEU A 61 10.85 -5.96 11.76
CA LEU A 61 11.56 -7.15 12.23
C LEU A 61 13.03 -7.13 11.81
N ASP A 62 13.62 -5.95 11.70
CA ASP A 62 15.00 -5.72 11.27
C ASP A 62 16.04 -6.42 12.17
N ASP A 63 15.76 -6.53 13.47
CA ASP A 63 16.60 -7.23 14.44
C ASP A 63 16.55 -8.77 14.32
N PHE A 64 15.65 -9.33 13.52
CA PHE A 64 15.44 -10.78 13.38
C PHE A 64 16.12 -11.36 12.13
N LYS A 65 16.41 -12.66 12.16
CA LYS A 65 16.89 -13.44 11.00
C LYS A 65 15.76 -13.64 9.98
N ILE A 66 16.10 -13.71 8.70
CA ILE A 66 15.17 -14.06 7.60
C ILE A 66 14.71 -15.52 7.72
N GLY A 67 13.57 -15.86 7.08
CA GLY A 67 12.96 -17.19 7.10
C GLY A 67 11.79 -17.44 8.07
N PRO A 68 11.33 -16.51 8.94
CA PRO A 68 10.11 -16.69 9.72
C PRO A 68 8.89 -16.96 8.86
N LEU A 69 7.91 -17.65 9.43
CA LEU A 69 6.65 -18.00 8.77
C LEU A 69 5.52 -17.12 9.30
N ALA A 70 4.96 -16.29 8.42
CA ALA A 70 3.76 -15.51 8.66
C ALA A 70 2.52 -16.30 8.19
N THR A 71 1.68 -16.70 9.13
CA THR A 71 0.37 -17.29 8.85
C THR A 71 -0.67 -16.19 8.80
N VAL A 72 -1.46 -16.15 7.73
CA VAL A 72 -2.48 -15.12 7.50
C VAL A 72 -3.87 -15.73 7.52
N ASP A 73 -4.82 -15.01 8.12
CA ASP A 73 -6.26 -15.27 8.04
C ASP A 73 -6.98 -13.92 7.87
N LEU A 74 -7.30 -13.61 6.62
CA LEU A 74 -7.74 -12.29 6.17
C LEU A 74 -9.09 -12.38 5.46
N VAL A 75 -9.90 -11.35 5.60
CA VAL A 75 -11.16 -11.19 4.88
C VAL A 75 -11.13 -9.89 4.10
N SER A 76 -11.46 -9.97 2.82
CA SER A 76 -11.65 -8.80 1.95
C SER A 76 -13.10 -8.59 1.60
N ASN A 77 -13.52 -7.35 1.76
CA ASN A 77 -14.87 -6.92 1.50
C ASN A 77 -14.85 -5.67 0.61
N PRO A 78 -15.80 -5.58 -0.33
CA PRO A 78 -16.02 -4.34 -1.05
C PRO A 78 -16.63 -3.32 -0.10
N VAL A 79 -16.14 -2.08 -0.19
CA VAL A 79 -16.52 -1.00 0.70
C VAL A 79 -16.99 0.23 -0.07
N VAL A 80 -17.84 1.02 0.59
CA VAL A 80 -18.28 2.34 0.14
C VAL A 80 -18.14 3.33 1.29
N SER A 81 -17.64 4.52 0.97
CA SER A 81 -17.59 5.64 1.92
C SER A 81 -18.89 6.43 1.82
N LYS A 82 -19.56 6.64 2.97
CA LYS A 82 -20.88 7.29 3.01
C LYS A 82 -20.84 8.82 3.14
N ASP A 83 -19.73 9.37 3.61
CA ASP A 83 -19.69 10.73 4.14
C ASP A 83 -18.62 11.61 3.48
N CYS A 84 -18.27 11.38 2.20
CA CYS A 84 -17.33 12.26 1.52
C CYS A 84 -17.94 13.63 1.20
N LEU A 85 -17.63 14.62 2.04
CA LEU A 85 -18.19 15.98 1.94
C LEU A 85 -17.63 16.80 0.78
N ASP A 86 -16.40 16.49 0.34
CA ASP A 86 -15.67 17.19 -0.71
C ASP A 86 -15.50 16.35 -1.98
N CYS A 87 -16.20 15.21 -2.09
CA CYS A 87 -16.21 14.39 -3.29
C CYS A 87 -17.22 14.86 -4.32
N GLN A 88 -16.78 14.84 -5.58
CA GLN A 88 -17.62 15.03 -6.76
C GLN A 88 -18.31 13.72 -7.16
N PHE A 89 -17.67 12.58 -6.90
CA PHE A 89 -18.18 11.25 -7.25
C PHE A 89 -18.18 10.29 -6.05
N PRO A 90 -18.94 9.18 -6.12
CA PRO A 90 -18.94 8.17 -5.07
C PRO A 90 -17.53 7.60 -4.83
N VAL A 91 -17.21 7.36 -3.56
CA VAL A 91 -15.96 6.74 -3.15
C VAL A 91 -16.21 5.28 -2.77
N SER A 92 -15.53 4.37 -3.46
CA SER A 92 -15.65 2.94 -3.24
C SER A 92 -14.30 2.26 -3.35
N GLY A 93 -14.22 1.02 -2.87
CA GLY A 93 -13.01 0.23 -3.00
C GLY A 93 -13.10 -1.06 -2.21
N ILE A 94 -12.00 -1.41 -1.55
CA ILE A 94 -11.86 -2.67 -0.80
C ILE A 94 -11.28 -2.40 0.59
N ASN A 95 -11.73 -3.20 1.55
CA ASN A 95 -11.11 -3.29 2.87
C ASN A 95 -10.69 -4.73 3.12
N ILE A 96 -9.47 -4.91 3.59
CA ILE A 96 -8.87 -6.20 3.93
C ILE A 96 -8.51 -6.14 5.40
N GLN A 97 -9.00 -7.08 6.18
CA GLN A 97 -8.72 -7.13 7.61
C GLN A 97 -8.58 -8.55 8.14
N GLY A 98 -7.77 -8.73 9.18
CA GLY A 98 -7.69 -9.98 9.94
C GLY A 98 -6.32 -10.23 10.55
N SER A 99 -6.16 -11.44 11.08
CA SER A 99 -4.99 -11.78 11.90
C SER A 99 -3.80 -12.22 11.07
N VAL A 100 -2.61 -11.81 11.52
CA VAL A 100 -1.32 -12.26 11.01
C VAL A 100 -0.49 -12.75 12.19
N VAL A 101 -0.02 -13.99 12.10
CA VAL A 101 0.78 -14.64 13.15
C VAL A 101 2.13 -15.03 12.59
N ILE A 102 3.19 -14.41 13.10
CA ILE A 102 4.56 -14.68 12.68
C ILE A 102 5.23 -15.56 13.72
N THR A 103 5.70 -16.72 13.27
CA THR A 103 6.38 -17.71 14.08
C THR A 103 7.78 -17.96 13.55
N GLU A 104 8.59 -18.69 14.32
CA GLU A 104 9.99 -18.97 13.97
C GLU A 104 10.87 -17.72 13.89
N LEU A 105 10.47 -16.65 14.57
CA LEU A 105 11.30 -15.46 14.76
C LEU A 105 12.50 -15.82 15.63
N ILE A 106 13.69 -15.58 15.10
CA ILE A 106 14.95 -15.79 15.81
C ILE A 106 15.72 -14.48 15.76
N ASP A 107 16.04 -13.94 16.93
CA ASP A 107 16.84 -12.71 17.02
C ASP A 107 18.34 -12.99 16.85
N GLN A 108 19.16 -11.94 16.95
CA GLN A 108 20.62 -12.07 16.83
C GLN A 108 21.26 -12.95 17.92
N ASP A 109 20.60 -13.12 19.06
CA ASP A 109 21.06 -13.90 20.22
C ASP A 109 20.48 -15.34 20.25
N ASP A 110 19.88 -15.80 19.15
CA ASP A 110 19.21 -17.10 19.02
C ASP A 110 18.00 -17.30 19.97
N ARG A 111 17.41 -16.21 20.47
CA ARG A 111 16.15 -16.26 21.22
C ARG A 111 14.98 -16.37 20.25
N ARG A 112 13.97 -17.13 20.65
CA ARG A 112 12.76 -17.34 19.85
C ARG A 112 11.69 -16.32 20.21
N GLY A 113 11.11 -15.72 19.19
CA GLY A 113 9.99 -14.78 19.28
C GLY A 113 8.74 -15.30 18.57
N ARG A 114 7.66 -14.55 18.75
CA ARG A 114 6.38 -14.68 18.04
C ARG A 114 5.76 -13.29 17.99
N VAL A 115 5.17 -12.94 16.85
CA VAL A 115 4.36 -11.73 16.70
C VAL A 115 2.95 -12.14 16.35
N GLU A 116 1.99 -11.54 17.03
CA GLU A 116 0.56 -11.64 16.73
C GLU A 116 0.09 -10.23 16.44
N ALA A 117 -0.50 -10.04 15.26
CA ALA A 117 -0.87 -8.73 14.77
C ALA A 117 -2.21 -8.78 14.06
N GLU A 118 -2.89 -7.63 14.03
CA GLU A 118 -4.06 -7.40 13.19
C GLU A 118 -3.66 -6.49 12.03
N LEU A 119 -3.96 -6.94 10.82
CA LEU A 119 -3.79 -6.16 9.61
C LEU A 119 -5.13 -5.52 9.26
N ASN A 120 -5.14 -4.22 8.97
CA ASN A 120 -6.28 -3.54 8.38
C ASN A 120 -5.81 -2.63 7.25
N LEU A 121 -6.24 -2.91 6.04
CA LEU A 121 -6.01 -2.09 4.87
C LEU A 121 -7.30 -1.65 4.26
N THR A 122 -7.36 -0.37 3.93
CA THR A 122 -8.39 0.17 3.06
C THR A 122 -7.77 0.79 1.82
N TYR A 123 -8.28 0.40 0.66
CA TYR A 123 -8.01 1.09 -0.60
C TYR A 123 -9.31 1.65 -1.15
N LEU A 124 -9.33 2.94 -1.45
CA LEU A 124 -10.50 3.67 -1.97
C LEU A 124 -10.15 4.46 -3.20
N ARG A 125 -11.15 4.63 -4.06
CA ARG A 125 -11.08 5.49 -5.23
C ARG A 125 -12.33 6.35 -5.33
N GLU A 126 -12.13 7.60 -5.72
CA GLU A 126 -13.18 8.43 -6.28
C GLU A 126 -13.18 8.25 -7.80
N ILE A 127 -14.21 7.60 -8.33
CA ILE A 127 -14.31 7.25 -9.74
C ILE A 127 -15.65 7.71 -10.32
N ASN A 128 -15.61 8.24 -11.54
CA ASN A 128 -16.84 8.61 -12.26
C ASN A 128 -17.38 7.45 -13.11
N SER A 129 -18.50 7.68 -13.80
CA SER A 129 -19.13 6.68 -14.68
C SER A 129 -18.38 6.40 -16.00
N GLN A 130 -17.19 6.96 -16.20
CA GLN A 130 -16.34 6.80 -17.38
C GLN A 130 -15.00 6.16 -17.03
N ASP A 131 -14.89 5.54 -15.85
CA ASP A 131 -13.68 4.93 -15.31
C ASP A 131 -12.51 5.92 -15.14
N LEU A 132 -12.83 7.19 -14.89
CA LEU A 132 -11.84 8.21 -14.55
C LEU A 132 -11.71 8.29 -13.04
N VAL A 133 -10.50 8.01 -12.55
CA VAL A 133 -10.11 8.09 -11.14
C VAL A 133 -9.57 9.48 -10.86
N PHE A 134 -10.22 10.16 -9.90
CA PHE A 134 -9.87 11.53 -9.48
C PHE A 134 -8.98 11.51 -8.25
N ARG A 135 -9.31 10.67 -7.27
CA ARG A 135 -8.57 10.53 -6.02
C ARG A 135 -8.47 9.08 -5.60
N GLU A 136 -7.38 8.76 -4.91
CA GLU A 136 -7.11 7.43 -4.37
C GLU A 136 -6.61 7.56 -2.94
N TRP A 137 -7.05 6.65 -2.09
CA TRP A 137 -6.59 6.53 -0.71
C TRP A 137 -6.09 5.11 -0.48
N LEU A 138 -4.90 4.99 0.09
CA LEU A 138 -4.35 3.74 0.59
C LEU A 138 -4.05 3.93 2.06
N ILE A 139 -4.79 3.24 2.92
CA ILE A 139 -4.67 3.31 4.37
C ILE A 139 -4.23 1.94 4.85
N PHE A 140 -3.08 1.88 5.49
CA PHE A 140 -2.47 0.70 6.08
C PHE A 140 -2.36 0.88 7.57
N ASP A 141 -2.93 -0.06 8.32
CA ASP A 141 -2.86 -0.13 9.76
C ASP A 141 -2.38 -1.53 10.14
N TRP A 142 -1.21 -1.58 10.75
CA TRP A 142 -0.58 -2.77 11.27
C TRP A 142 -0.53 -2.65 12.78
N ASP A 143 -1.36 -3.42 13.48
CA ASP A 143 -1.39 -3.43 14.93
C ASP A 143 -0.62 -4.65 15.46
N ALA A 144 0.63 -4.42 15.87
CA ALA A 144 1.54 -5.42 16.42
C ALA A 144 2.13 -4.99 17.77
N GLY A 145 1.41 -4.16 18.54
CA GLY A 145 1.86 -3.62 19.82
C GLY A 145 2.96 -2.57 19.68
N GLU A 146 4.19 -2.89 20.09
CA GLU A 146 5.31 -1.95 20.00
C GLU A 146 5.84 -1.75 18.57
N LEU A 147 5.47 -2.65 17.65
CA LEU A 147 5.83 -2.61 16.24
C LEU A 147 4.68 -2.09 15.36
N SER A 148 3.65 -1.49 15.96
CA SER A 148 2.50 -0.99 15.22
C SER A 148 2.91 0.18 14.31
N THR A 149 2.32 0.21 13.12
CA THR A 149 2.61 1.22 12.10
C THR A 149 1.32 1.62 11.41
N HIS A 150 1.12 2.93 11.24
CA HIS A 150 0.05 3.46 10.41
C HIS A 150 0.62 4.28 9.25
N LEU A 151 0.09 4.04 8.05
CA LEU A 151 0.45 4.75 6.83
C LEU A 151 -0.81 5.07 6.03
N GLU A 152 -1.03 6.35 5.74
CA GLU A 152 -2.05 6.79 4.78
C GLU A 152 -1.37 7.51 3.61
N ILE A 153 -1.72 7.10 2.39
CA ILE A 153 -1.32 7.74 1.15
C ILE A 153 -2.58 8.21 0.44
N HIS A 154 -2.66 9.51 0.19
CA HIS A 154 -3.72 10.17 -0.55
C HIS A 154 -3.15 10.73 -1.85
N ILE A 155 -3.74 10.36 -2.99
CA ILE A 155 -3.27 10.75 -4.32
C ILE A 155 -4.40 11.49 -5.03
N ILE A 156 -4.07 12.64 -5.63
CA ILE A 156 -4.98 13.44 -6.44
C ILE A 156 -4.48 13.43 -7.89
N HIS A 157 -5.36 13.06 -8.82
CA HIS A 157 -5.07 12.99 -10.25
C HIS A 157 -5.64 14.21 -10.97
N ASP A 158 -4.74 15.06 -11.47
CA ASP A 158 -5.07 16.15 -12.40
C ASP A 158 -4.10 16.14 -13.60
N PRO A 159 -4.54 15.73 -14.80
CA PRO A 159 -5.89 15.30 -15.13
C PRO A 159 -6.25 13.92 -14.52
N PRO A 160 -7.55 13.58 -14.42
CA PRO A 160 -7.99 12.29 -13.91
C PRO A 160 -7.38 11.11 -14.67
N ARG A 161 -7.04 10.04 -13.95
CA ARG A 161 -6.45 8.83 -14.53
C ARG A 161 -7.54 7.94 -15.09
N TRP A 162 -7.43 7.57 -16.37
CA TRP A 162 -8.28 6.53 -16.95
C TRP A 162 -7.83 5.14 -16.48
N SER A 163 -8.73 4.41 -15.85
CA SER A 163 -8.50 3.05 -15.33
C SER A 163 -9.69 2.18 -15.71
N PRO A 164 -9.82 1.80 -17.00
CA PRO A 164 -10.94 0.99 -17.47
C PRO A 164 -10.98 -0.33 -16.72
N ASP A 165 -12.19 -0.82 -16.45
CA ASP A 165 -12.39 -2.12 -15.84
C ASP A 165 -12.09 -3.18 -16.91
N THR A 166 -10.84 -3.66 -16.97
CA THR A 166 -10.43 -4.68 -17.94
C THR A 166 -10.02 -5.94 -17.22
N GLU A 167 -10.67 -7.05 -17.57
CA GLU A 167 -10.32 -8.37 -17.06
C GLU A 167 -8.93 -8.84 -17.49
N ASN A 168 -8.34 -8.26 -18.53
CA ASN A 168 -7.06 -8.68 -19.09
C ASN A 168 -5.94 -7.72 -18.71
N HIS A 169 -5.14 -8.11 -17.72
CA HIS A 169 -3.95 -7.34 -17.39
C HIS A 169 -2.73 -7.85 -18.15
N ALA A 170 -2.07 -6.90 -18.80
CA ALA A 170 -0.91 -7.18 -19.65
C ALA A 170 0.25 -7.87 -18.91
N ALA A 171 0.25 -7.86 -17.57
CA ALA A 171 1.27 -8.55 -16.77
C ALA A 171 1.08 -10.07 -16.68
N TYR A 172 -0.02 -10.66 -17.18
CA TYR A 172 -0.33 -12.08 -17.04
C TYR A 172 -0.46 -12.83 -18.37
N ILE A 173 -0.17 -14.13 -18.31
CA ILE A 173 -0.40 -15.11 -19.36
C ILE A 173 -1.44 -16.09 -18.84
N ASP A 174 -2.45 -16.35 -19.67
CA ASP A 174 -3.46 -17.36 -19.42
C ASP A 174 -2.89 -18.78 -19.69
N LEU A 175 -3.19 -19.71 -18.80
CA LEU A 175 -2.84 -21.11 -18.83
C LEU A 175 -4.13 -21.93 -18.74
N GLU A 176 -4.12 -23.18 -19.20
CA GLU A 176 -5.31 -24.06 -19.16
C GLU A 176 -5.98 -24.19 -17.78
N ASN A 177 -5.26 -23.89 -16.69
CA ASN A 177 -5.73 -23.98 -15.31
C ASN A 177 -5.47 -22.72 -14.46
N GLY A 178 -5.21 -21.55 -15.06
CA GLY A 178 -5.07 -20.31 -14.31
C GLY A 178 -4.12 -19.28 -14.94
N LEU A 179 -3.55 -18.39 -14.13
CA LEU A 179 -2.75 -17.26 -14.62
C LEU A 179 -1.31 -17.32 -14.12
N LYS A 180 -0.37 -16.89 -14.96
CA LYS A 180 1.05 -16.73 -14.61
C LYS A 180 1.59 -15.36 -15.01
N THR A 181 2.46 -14.77 -14.19
CA THR A 181 3.10 -13.49 -14.53
C THR A 181 4.04 -13.58 -15.74
N ARG A 182 3.98 -12.57 -16.63
CA ARG A 182 4.87 -12.36 -17.79
C ARG A 182 6.25 -11.86 -17.37
N SER A 183 6.27 -10.96 -16.40
CA SER A 183 7.46 -10.26 -15.93
C SER A 183 7.26 -9.83 -14.47
N GLY A 184 8.25 -10.11 -13.62
CA GLY A 184 8.23 -9.81 -12.20
C GLY A 184 8.54 -11.04 -11.33
N PRO A 185 8.33 -10.97 -10.00
CA PRO A 185 8.25 -12.18 -9.20
C PRO A 185 7.24 -13.16 -9.84
N GLU A 186 7.62 -14.43 -9.89
CA GLU A 186 6.80 -15.47 -10.49
C GLU A 186 5.59 -15.69 -9.58
N ILE A 187 4.39 -15.32 -10.05
CA ILE A 187 3.13 -15.53 -9.35
C ILE A 187 2.30 -16.46 -10.22
N LEU A 188 1.71 -17.45 -9.57
CA LEU A 188 0.87 -18.46 -10.17
C LEU A 188 -0.47 -18.46 -9.43
N ILE A 189 -1.54 -18.21 -10.17
CA ILE A 189 -2.91 -18.32 -9.68
C ILE A 189 -3.50 -19.56 -10.34
N GLN A 190 -3.89 -20.55 -9.55
CA GLN A 190 -4.54 -21.76 -10.04
C GLN A 190 -6.00 -21.76 -9.61
N THR A 191 -6.90 -21.84 -10.59
CA THR A 191 -8.34 -21.96 -10.32
C THR A 191 -8.64 -23.39 -9.91
N LEU A 192 -9.09 -23.60 -8.68
CA LEU A 192 -9.44 -24.93 -8.16
C LEU A 192 -10.93 -25.24 -8.33
N SER A 193 -11.78 -24.22 -8.23
CA SER A 193 -13.22 -24.24 -8.51
C SER A 193 -13.72 -22.81 -8.76
N GLU A 194 -15.00 -22.64 -9.12
CA GLU A 194 -15.58 -21.31 -9.40
C GLU A 194 -15.35 -20.25 -8.30
N ASN A 195 -15.30 -20.66 -7.04
CA ASN A 195 -15.17 -19.76 -5.89
C ASN A 195 -13.87 -19.99 -5.09
N LYS A 196 -12.90 -20.74 -5.63
CA LYS A 196 -11.69 -21.10 -4.89
C LYS A 196 -10.46 -21.13 -5.78
N SER A 197 -9.43 -20.42 -5.34
CA SER A 197 -8.14 -20.32 -6.05
C SER A 197 -6.98 -20.57 -5.10
N SER A 198 -5.93 -21.19 -5.65
CA SER A 198 -4.63 -21.30 -5.00
C SER A 198 -3.73 -20.22 -5.57
N ILE A 199 -3.01 -19.50 -4.71
CA ILE A 199 -2.06 -18.45 -5.09
C ILE A 199 -0.70 -18.85 -4.55
N SER A 200 0.28 -18.96 -5.43
CA SER A 200 1.67 -19.13 -5.05
C SER A 200 2.55 -18.10 -5.71
N GLY A 201 3.61 -17.67 -5.03
CA GLY A 201 4.55 -16.74 -5.65
C GLY A 201 5.80 -16.46 -4.85
N CYS A 202 6.65 -15.61 -5.44
CA CYS A 202 7.92 -15.19 -4.86
C CYS A 202 7.88 -13.77 -4.31
N LEU A 203 8.50 -13.57 -3.15
CA LEU A 203 8.84 -12.24 -2.69
C LEU A 203 9.82 -11.58 -3.68
N PRO A 204 9.75 -10.26 -3.85
CA PRO A 204 10.77 -9.52 -4.58
C PRO A 204 12.17 -9.85 -4.04
N ASP A 205 13.13 -10.01 -4.94
CA ASP A 205 14.52 -10.36 -4.64
C ASP A 205 14.74 -11.70 -3.92
N SER A 206 13.72 -12.56 -3.80
CA SER A 206 13.90 -13.94 -3.34
C SER A 206 14.60 -14.79 -4.40
N PHE A 207 15.89 -15.05 -4.17
CA PHE A 207 16.72 -15.86 -5.06
C PHE A 207 16.35 -17.35 -5.01
N LEU A 208 16.00 -17.85 -3.82
CA LEU A 208 15.71 -19.27 -3.59
C LEU A 208 14.33 -19.67 -4.13
N CYS A 209 13.39 -18.73 -4.16
CA CYS A 209 12.03 -19.00 -4.60
C CYS A 209 11.95 -19.47 -6.06
N ARG A 210 12.75 -18.85 -6.93
CA ARG A 210 12.80 -19.18 -8.36
C ARG A 210 13.39 -20.56 -8.64
N ALA A 211 14.08 -21.17 -7.67
CA ALA A 211 14.83 -22.40 -7.87
C ALA A 211 14.15 -23.65 -7.32
N SER A 212 13.24 -23.54 -6.33
CA SER A 212 12.68 -24.76 -5.69
C SER A 212 11.33 -24.63 -4.98
N ASN A 213 11.05 -23.56 -4.22
CA ASN A 213 9.83 -23.45 -3.41
C ASN A 213 9.27 -22.02 -3.40
N PRO A 214 7.96 -21.80 -3.56
CA PRO A 214 7.36 -20.48 -3.44
C PRO A 214 7.44 -19.94 -2.00
N ASP A 215 7.80 -18.66 -1.84
CA ASP A 215 7.79 -17.97 -0.54
C ASP A 215 6.35 -17.81 -0.01
N VAL A 216 5.39 -17.72 -0.93
CA VAL A 216 4.00 -17.39 -0.65
C VAL A 216 3.12 -18.54 -1.11
N ASN A 217 2.27 -19.07 -0.22
CA ASN A 217 1.27 -20.09 -0.54
C ASN A 217 -0.04 -19.81 0.19
N MET A 218 -1.08 -19.45 -0.56
CA MET A 218 -2.39 -19.14 0.03
C MET A 218 -3.54 -19.70 -0.78
N MET A 219 -4.67 -19.72 -0.09
CA MET A 219 -5.95 -20.15 -0.58
C MET A 219 -6.93 -19.00 -0.44
N SER A 220 -7.58 -18.65 -1.55
CA SER A 220 -8.64 -17.66 -1.60
C SER A 220 -9.97 -18.37 -1.82
N THR A 221 -10.99 -18.02 -1.03
CA THR A 221 -12.36 -18.52 -1.17
C THR A 221 -13.35 -17.36 -1.20
N SER A 222 -14.13 -17.25 -2.28
CA SER A 222 -15.12 -16.18 -2.45
C SER A 222 -16.52 -16.63 -2.02
N SER A 223 -17.30 -15.69 -1.49
CA SER A 223 -18.70 -15.87 -1.12
C SER A 223 -19.49 -14.61 -1.45
N ASN A 224 -20.78 -14.76 -1.77
CA ASN A 224 -21.63 -13.62 -2.11
C ASN A 224 -22.17 -12.95 -0.84
N ILE A 225 -22.20 -11.62 -0.84
CA ILE A 225 -22.76 -10.79 0.22
C ILE A 225 -23.80 -9.83 -0.36
N GLU A 226 -24.80 -9.48 0.44
CA GLU A 226 -25.96 -8.70 -0.02
C GLU A 226 -25.65 -7.21 -0.22
N GLN A 227 -24.68 -6.65 0.51
CA GLN A 227 -24.35 -5.23 0.51
C GLN A 227 -22.87 -5.00 0.79
N GLN A 228 -22.34 -3.89 0.25
CA GLN A 228 -21.00 -3.39 0.60
C GLN A 228 -20.92 -2.98 2.05
N ILE A 229 -19.73 -3.13 2.63
CA ILE A 229 -19.47 -2.62 3.98
C ILE A 229 -19.32 -1.10 3.90
N SER A 230 -20.04 -0.41 4.77
CA SER A 230 -19.92 1.03 4.93
C SER A 230 -18.73 1.34 5.82
N ILE A 231 -17.84 2.20 5.36
CA ILE A 231 -16.71 2.69 6.16
C ILE A 231 -16.78 4.22 6.31
N ASN A 232 -16.03 4.73 7.29
CA ASN A 232 -15.85 6.17 7.47
C ASN A 232 -14.99 6.74 6.34
N GLN A 233 -15.14 8.04 6.07
CA GLN A 233 -14.30 8.75 5.11
C GLN A 233 -12.83 8.75 5.58
N PRO A 234 -11.85 8.66 4.65
CA PRO A 234 -10.45 9.01 4.91
C PRO A 234 -10.29 10.42 5.50
N GLN A 235 -9.15 10.69 6.12
CA GLN A 235 -8.91 11.99 6.72
C GLN A 235 -8.93 13.10 5.66
N THR A 236 -9.45 14.26 6.06
CA THR A 236 -9.42 15.44 5.20
C THR A 236 -8.08 16.16 5.34
N TRP A 237 -7.49 16.48 4.20
CA TRP A 237 -6.23 17.22 4.12
C TRP A 237 -6.54 18.71 4.01
N ASN A 238 -5.98 19.50 4.92
CA ASN A 238 -6.20 20.94 4.97
C ASN A 238 -4.88 21.69 4.83
N LYS A 239 -4.93 22.94 4.34
CA LYS A 239 -3.74 23.80 4.30
C LYS A 239 -3.39 24.27 5.71
N PHE A 240 -2.11 24.14 6.05
CA PHE A 240 -1.51 24.56 7.31
C PHE A 240 -0.42 25.58 7.07
N ASN A 241 -0.29 26.53 8.00
CA ASN A 241 0.84 27.43 8.01
C ASN A 241 2.06 26.72 8.61
N ILE A 242 3.14 26.63 7.85
CA ILE A 242 4.39 25.96 8.22
C ILE A 242 5.55 26.94 8.38
N SER A 243 5.28 28.21 8.70
CA SER A 243 6.29 29.27 8.83
C SER A 243 7.32 29.05 9.96
N GLN A 244 7.36 27.86 10.58
CA GLN A 244 8.30 27.50 11.62
C GLN A 244 9.44 26.65 11.05
N THR A 245 10.63 27.25 11.01
CA THR A 245 11.87 26.62 10.58
C THR A 245 12.46 25.80 11.72
N GLY A 246 12.33 24.48 11.65
CA GLY A 246 13.02 23.52 12.51
C GLY A 246 14.23 22.88 11.82
N GLU A 247 14.70 21.76 12.36
CA GLU A 247 15.63 20.88 11.65
C GLU A 247 14.90 20.14 10.51
N THR A 248 15.64 19.41 9.68
CA THR A 248 15.02 18.49 8.73
C THR A 248 14.29 17.40 9.51
N PRO A 249 12.96 17.22 9.32
CA PRO A 249 12.24 16.11 9.91
C PRO A 249 13.01 14.81 9.74
N ASN A 250 13.06 14.02 10.82
CA ASN A 250 13.59 12.68 10.70
C ASN A 250 12.65 11.89 9.81
N GLU A 251 13.12 11.62 8.60
CA GLU A 251 12.40 10.80 7.64
C GLU A 251 12.30 9.39 8.22
N THR A 252 11.10 9.02 8.68
CA THR A 252 10.77 7.66 9.12
C THR A 252 10.57 6.71 7.94
N LEU A 253 10.21 7.28 6.79
CA LEU A 253 9.87 6.55 5.57
C LEU A 253 10.69 7.14 4.43
N SER A 254 11.63 6.39 3.84
CA SER A 254 12.55 6.75 2.72
C SER A 254 11.84 7.19 1.41
N ILE A 255 10.78 7.96 1.53
CA ILE A 255 9.87 8.45 0.49
C ILE A 255 10.50 9.64 -0.22
N ARG A 256 11.31 10.43 0.48
CA ARG A 256 12.13 11.48 -0.10
C ARG A 256 13.02 10.92 -1.22
N ASP A 257 13.47 9.68 -1.09
CA ASP A 257 14.29 9.01 -2.11
C ASP A 257 13.54 8.69 -3.41
N LEU A 258 12.20 8.71 -3.40
CA LEU A 258 11.39 8.60 -4.61
C LEU A 258 11.57 9.82 -5.53
N PHE A 259 12.04 10.93 -4.97
CA PHE A 259 12.21 12.20 -5.66
C PHE A 259 13.69 12.55 -5.85
N GLN A 260 14.00 13.22 -6.95
CA GLN A 260 15.23 13.99 -7.04
C GLN A 260 14.96 15.38 -6.46
N LEU A 261 15.46 15.61 -5.25
CA LEU A 261 15.38 16.92 -4.61
C LEU A 261 16.54 17.81 -5.07
N GLU A 262 16.26 19.11 -5.16
CA GLU A 262 17.24 20.16 -5.45
C GLU A 262 17.43 21.07 -4.24
N ASN A 263 17.07 22.34 -4.38
CA ASN A 263 17.29 23.35 -3.37
C ASN A 263 16.23 23.25 -2.28
N GLU A 264 16.66 23.43 -1.03
CA GLU A 264 15.73 23.74 0.04
C GLU A 264 15.09 25.10 -0.22
N ILE A 265 13.78 25.18 -0.10
CA ILE A 265 13.01 26.41 -0.29
C ILE A 265 12.23 26.76 0.97
N THR A 266 11.95 28.05 1.13
CA THR A 266 11.06 28.52 2.18
C THR A 266 9.62 28.45 1.70
N GLN A 267 8.83 27.60 2.34
CA GLN A 267 7.38 27.55 2.20
C GLN A 267 6.73 28.10 3.47
N THR A 268 5.61 28.80 3.30
CA THR A 268 4.81 29.29 4.44
C THR A 268 3.55 28.47 4.64
N GLU A 269 3.16 27.68 3.64
CA GLU A 269 1.95 26.86 3.67
C GLU A 269 2.22 25.48 3.07
N SER A 270 1.57 24.47 3.62
CA SER A 270 1.60 23.11 3.09
C SER A 270 0.32 22.38 3.50
N TRP A 271 0.17 21.10 3.16
CA TRP A 271 -1.01 20.31 3.52
C TRP A 271 -0.69 19.29 4.60
N CYS A 272 -1.64 19.04 5.48
CA CYS A 272 -1.57 17.98 6.47
C CYS A 272 -3.00 17.62 6.90
N PRO A 273 -3.23 16.46 7.52
CA PRO A 273 -4.49 16.22 8.20
C PRO A 273 -4.73 17.19 9.34
N SER A 274 -6.00 17.40 9.70
CA SER A 274 -6.37 18.32 10.76
C SER A 274 -5.82 17.89 12.12
N THR A 275 -5.02 18.76 12.74
CA THR A 275 -4.40 18.52 14.04
C THR A 275 -4.35 19.80 14.89
N ASP A 276 -4.41 19.63 16.21
CA ASP A 276 -4.18 20.69 17.20
C ASP A 276 -2.73 20.68 17.74
N GLN A 277 -1.89 19.73 17.28
CA GLN A 277 -0.50 19.63 17.72
C GLN A 277 0.37 20.73 17.11
N PRO A 278 1.30 21.32 17.88
CA PRO A 278 2.27 22.25 17.32
C PRO A 278 3.24 21.51 16.39
N ILE A 279 3.66 22.20 15.33
CA ILE A 279 4.72 21.72 14.45
C ILE A 279 6.04 21.70 15.23
N VAL A 280 6.74 20.57 15.18
CA VAL A 280 8.08 20.40 15.76
C VAL A 280 9.14 20.82 14.74
N ASN A 281 9.08 20.25 13.54
CA ASN A 281 9.98 20.53 12.44
C ASN A 281 9.22 20.63 11.11
N SER A 282 9.72 21.44 10.19
CA SER A 282 9.22 21.44 8.81
C SER A 282 10.30 21.88 7.84
N LYS A 283 10.31 21.25 6.65
CA LYS A 283 11.23 21.56 5.56
C LYS A 283 10.59 21.30 4.20
N SER A 284 11.01 22.08 3.21
CA SER A 284 10.53 21.97 1.84
C SER A 284 11.67 22.03 0.84
N TRP A 285 11.53 21.33 -0.28
CA TRP A 285 12.51 21.24 -1.35
C TRP A 285 11.84 21.29 -2.71
N GLU A 286 12.56 21.85 -3.69
CA GLU A 286 12.23 21.71 -5.10
C GLU A 286 12.43 20.27 -5.57
N VAL A 287 11.51 19.79 -6.40
CA VAL A 287 11.54 18.46 -7.03
C VAL A 287 11.84 18.62 -8.51
N SER A 288 12.97 18.07 -8.98
CA SER A 288 13.31 18.11 -10.42
C SER A 288 12.41 17.18 -11.23
N TYR A 289 12.29 15.94 -10.76
CA TYR A 289 11.51 14.87 -11.36
C TYR A 289 11.37 13.70 -10.37
N SER A 290 10.32 12.90 -10.55
CA SER A 290 10.19 11.63 -9.84
C SER A 290 11.17 10.60 -10.42
N LYS A 291 12.01 10.00 -9.56
CA LYS A 291 13.00 9.00 -9.98
C LYS A 291 12.37 7.67 -10.38
N THR A 292 11.15 7.42 -9.91
CA THR A 292 10.47 6.16 -10.10
C THR A 292 9.00 6.38 -10.44
N THR A 293 8.45 5.47 -11.24
CA THR A 293 7.01 5.25 -11.26
C THR A 293 6.71 4.40 -10.03
N ILE A 294 5.87 4.91 -9.14
CA ILE A 294 5.32 4.10 -8.07
C ILE A 294 4.32 3.18 -8.75
N SER A 295 4.80 1.99 -9.08
CA SER A 295 4.01 0.89 -9.61
C SER A 295 4.04 -0.19 -8.55
N PRO A 296 3.20 -0.07 -7.51
CA PRO A 296 3.12 -1.00 -6.42
C PRO A 296 2.91 -2.38 -7.03
N LEU A 297 3.92 -3.27 -6.92
CA LEU A 297 4.08 -4.54 -7.65
C LEU A 297 2.87 -4.93 -8.50
N SER A 298 2.73 -4.31 -9.68
CA SER A 298 1.44 -4.29 -10.39
C SER A 298 0.97 -5.68 -10.78
N SER A 299 1.90 -6.59 -11.05
CA SER A 299 1.61 -8.02 -11.19
C SER A 299 0.89 -8.53 -9.94
N TRP A 300 1.52 -8.45 -8.78
CA TRP A 300 0.97 -8.82 -7.47
C TRP A 300 -0.38 -8.14 -7.17
N LEU A 301 -0.55 -6.84 -7.42
CA LEU A 301 -1.85 -6.17 -7.24
C LEU A 301 -2.94 -6.69 -8.20
N TYR A 302 -2.63 -6.88 -9.48
CA TYR A 302 -3.59 -7.44 -10.41
C TYR A 302 -3.87 -8.92 -10.15
N ALA A 303 -2.87 -9.67 -9.65
CA ALA A 303 -3.06 -11.06 -9.22
C ALA A 303 -4.30 -11.20 -8.34
N LEU A 304 -4.65 -10.07 -7.71
CA LEU A 304 -5.73 -9.91 -6.80
C LEU A 304 -6.81 -8.96 -7.21
N SER A 305 -6.89 -8.54 -8.45
CA SER A 305 -7.94 -7.60 -8.81
C SER A 305 -7.95 -6.36 -7.91
N ILE A 306 -6.79 -5.97 -7.35
CA ILE A 306 -6.57 -4.63 -6.84
C ILE A 306 -6.19 -3.82 -8.07
N PRO A 307 -6.88 -2.70 -8.30
CA PRO A 307 -6.52 -1.79 -9.38
C PRO A 307 -5.03 -1.47 -9.32
N THR A 308 -4.33 -1.79 -10.40
CA THR A 308 -2.91 -1.53 -10.47
C THR A 308 -2.70 -0.06 -10.68
N ASN A 309 -1.98 0.56 -9.75
CA ASN A 309 -1.74 1.99 -9.79
C ASN A 309 -0.29 2.23 -10.17
N SER A 310 0.05 2.16 -11.46
CA SER A 310 1.28 2.82 -11.87
C SER A 310 0.98 4.32 -11.92
N PHE A 311 1.50 5.06 -10.94
CA PHE A 311 1.49 6.50 -11.01
C PHE A 311 2.92 7.02 -10.94
N THR A 312 3.19 8.04 -11.75
CA THR A 312 4.43 8.78 -11.65
C THR A 312 4.09 10.02 -10.87
N PRO A 313 4.54 10.15 -9.60
CA PRO A 313 4.39 11.37 -8.84
C PRO A 313 4.76 12.58 -9.69
N SER A 314 3.83 13.51 -9.86
CA SER A 314 4.08 14.78 -10.51
C SER A 314 3.87 15.88 -9.47
N GLY A 315 4.79 16.83 -9.45
CA GLY A 315 4.77 17.96 -8.53
C GLY A 315 6.14 18.60 -8.47
N GLU A 316 6.18 19.80 -7.90
CA GLU A 316 7.34 20.70 -7.98
C GLU A 316 7.92 20.96 -6.59
N ILE A 317 7.13 20.78 -5.53
CA ILE A 317 7.55 21.05 -4.16
C ILE A 317 7.24 19.85 -3.27
N TRP A 318 8.27 19.28 -2.66
CA TRP A 318 8.16 18.29 -1.60
C TRP A 318 8.25 18.99 -0.25
N THR A 319 7.32 18.73 0.66
CA THR A 319 7.31 19.29 2.01
C THR A 319 7.10 18.20 3.04
N GLU A 320 7.84 18.27 4.13
CA GLU A 320 7.72 17.38 5.28
C GLU A 320 7.46 18.20 6.55
N ILE A 321 6.57 17.71 7.40
CA ILE A 321 6.14 18.35 8.64
C ILE A 321 6.05 17.30 9.73
N GLU A 322 6.81 17.50 10.81
CA GLU A 322 6.88 16.62 11.98
C GLU A 322 6.08 17.20 13.15
N PHE A 323 5.27 16.36 13.78
CA PHE A 323 4.59 16.61 15.04
C PHE A 323 5.11 15.61 16.09
N ASP A 324 4.68 15.76 17.34
CA ASP A 324 5.13 14.88 18.43
C ASP A 324 4.75 13.41 18.22
N ASN A 325 3.59 13.14 17.59
CA ASN A 325 3.02 11.78 17.51
C ASN A 325 2.93 11.22 16.09
N PHE A 326 3.14 12.05 15.07
CA PHE A 326 2.99 11.66 13.68
C PHE A 326 3.74 12.67 12.82
N SER A 327 3.93 12.33 11.55
CA SER A 327 4.34 13.35 10.59
C SER A 327 3.60 13.18 9.28
N CYS A 328 3.59 14.25 8.51
CA CYS A 328 2.98 14.26 7.19
C CYS A 328 3.96 14.82 6.16
N ALA A 329 3.84 14.33 4.93
CA ALA A 329 4.60 14.80 3.81
C ALA A 329 3.70 15.00 2.60
N THR A 330 4.04 15.98 1.77
CA THR A 330 3.21 16.36 0.63
C THR A 330 4.04 16.68 -0.59
N LEU A 331 3.51 16.29 -1.74
CA LEU A 331 3.95 16.77 -3.04
C LEU A 331 2.90 17.74 -3.58
N THR A 332 3.29 18.97 -3.88
CA THR A 332 2.40 20.01 -4.43
C THR A 332 2.89 20.54 -5.77
N ASP A 333 1.97 21.11 -6.55
CA ASP A 333 2.31 21.94 -7.72
C ASP A 333 2.82 23.34 -7.30
N THR A 334 3.24 24.15 -8.27
CA THR A 334 3.66 25.56 -8.09
C THR A 334 2.55 26.48 -7.57
N ASN A 335 1.29 26.10 -7.68
CA ASN A 335 0.15 26.85 -7.13
C ASN A 335 -0.15 26.44 -5.68
N GLY A 336 0.56 25.45 -5.14
CA GLY A 336 0.33 24.88 -3.82
C GLY A 336 -0.91 23.99 -3.74
N ASN A 337 -1.35 23.40 -4.86
CA ASN A 337 -2.36 22.34 -4.87
C ASN A 337 -1.72 21.01 -4.50
N LEU A 338 -2.44 20.20 -3.73
CA LEU A 338 -1.98 18.89 -3.29
C LEU A 338 -2.07 17.87 -4.43
N ASN A 339 -0.97 17.17 -4.72
CA ASN A 339 -0.95 16.04 -5.64
C ASN A 339 -0.81 14.71 -4.88
N ILE A 340 0.01 14.70 -3.82
CA ILE A 340 0.18 13.54 -2.94
C ILE A 340 0.25 14.04 -1.50
N GLY A 341 -0.52 13.43 -0.61
CA GLY A 341 -0.38 13.53 0.84
C GLY A 341 -0.01 12.18 1.43
N ILE A 342 0.94 12.16 2.36
CA ILE A 342 1.36 10.97 3.08
C ILE A 342 1.36 11.26 4.56
N LEU A 343 0.65 10.46 5.34
CA LEU A 343 0.60 10.53 6.80
C LEU A 343 1.23 9.25 7.37
N PHE A 344 2.02 9.40 8.42
CA PHE A 344 2.61 8.28 9.13
C PHE A 344 2.62 8.50 10.63
N SER A 345 2.37 7.44 11.41
CA SER A 345 2.39 7.46 12.87
C SER A 345 2.71 6.10 13.47
#